data_AF-A0A924AGZ8-F1
#
_entry.id   AF-A0A924AGZ8-F1
#
_cell.length_a   1.000
_cell.length_b   1.000
_cell.length_c   1.000
_cell.angle_alpha   90.00
_cell.angle_beta   90.00
_cell.angle_gamma   90.00
#
_symmetry.space_group_name_H-M   'P 1'
#
loop_
_entity.id
_entity.type
_entity.pdbx_description
1 polymer ?
#
loop_
_entity_poly.entity_id
_entity_poly.type
_entity_poly.pdbx_seq_one_letter_code
_entity_poly.pdbx_strand_id
1 'polypeptide(L)'
;KISKEEKFDGILFFSPSGVESFLKDNKIKSEICFCIGETTAEALKNKKIKNIVIAETPTVDDVIAEVIEYYMPSNPQSGNYDGSKNDKNE
;
A
#
# COMPACT_ATOMS: atom_id res chain seq x y z
N LYS A 1 17.94 3.26 6.40
CA LYS A 1 18.22 3.14 4.96
C LYS A 1 18.22 1.67 4.60
N ILE A 2 17.49 1.30 3.56
CA ILE A 2 17.46 -0.07 3.04
C ILE A 2 18.83 -0.42 2.45
N SER A 3 19.37 -1.58 2.79
CA SER A 3 20.64 -2.09 2.26
C SER A 3 20.54 -2.40 0.75
N LYS A 4 21.66 -2.53 0.03
CA LYS A 4 21.60 -2.81 -1.42
C LYS A 4 21.12 -4.24 -1.70
N GLU A 5 21.22 -5.10 -0.70
CA GLU A 5 20.95 -6.53 -0.74
C GLU A 5 19.49 -6.85 -0.42
N GLU A 6 18.80 -5.97 0.31
CA GLU A 6 17.37 -6.07 0.59
C GLU A 6 16.55 -5.74 -0.67
N LYS A 7 15.74 -6.72 -1.08
CA LYS A 7 14.77 -6.57 -2.17
C LYS A 7 13.38 -6.71 -1.58
N PHE A 8 12.55 -5.71 -1.88
CA PHE A 8 11.13 -5.73 -1.54
C PHE A 8 10.33 -5.79 -2.83
N ASP A 9 9.22 -6.52 -2.83
CA ASP A 9 8.31 -6.53 -3.97
C ASP A 9 7.31 -5.37 -3.87
N GLY A 10 6.91 -5.00 -2.64
CA GLY A 10 5.99 -3.90 -2.38
C GLY A 10 6.35 -3.06 -1.15
N ILE A 11 5.87 -1.82 -1.13
CA ILE A 11 6.03 -0.85 -0.05
C ILE A 11 4.66 -0.27 0.27
N LEU A 12 4.28 -0.27 1.54
CA LEU A 12 3.00 0.26 2.01
C LEU A 12 3.22 1.66 2.62
N PHE A 13 2.46 2.65 2.14
CA PHE A 13 2.48 4.02 2.60
C PHE A 13 1.14 4.42 3.20
N PHE A 14 1.17 4.80 4.47
CA PHE A 14 -0.01 5.21 5.24
C PHE A 14 -0.15 6.74 5.38
N SER A 15 0.76 7.51 4.78
CA SER A 15 0.68 8.98 4.75
C SER A 15 1.61 9.59 3.69
N PRO A 16 1.34 10.84 3.23
CA PRO A 16 2.26 11.59 2.38
C PRO A 16 3.63 11.79 3.03
N SER A 17 3.67 12.03 4.35
CA SER A 17 4.92 12.21 5.09
C SER A 17 5.77 10.93 5.13
N GLY A 18 5.14 9.76 5.14
CA GLY A 18 5.83 8.46 5.01
C GLY A 18 6.54 8.33 3.66
N VAL A 19 5.88 8.74 2.57
CA VAL A 19 6.47 8.79 1.22
C VAL A 19 7.69 9.70 1.21
N GLU A 20 7.54 10.93 1.69
CA GLU A 20 8.62 11.91 1.69
C GLU A 20 9.81 11.45 2.51
N SER A 21 9.56 10.91 3.71
CA SER A 21 10.61 10.42 4.60
C SER A 21 11.36 9.24 3.97
N PHE A 22 10.64 8.29 3.38
CA PHE A 22 11.25 7.15 2.71
C PHE A 22 12.16 7.57 1.55
N LEU A 23 11.69 8.52 0.72
CA LEU A 23 12.42 9.00 -0.46
C LEU A 23 13.62 9.89 -0.14
N LYS A 24 13.85 10.28 1.13
CA LYS A 24 15.08 10.99 1.54
C LYS A 24 16.31 10.11 1.35
N ASP A 25 16.21 8.84 1.74
CA ASP A 25 17.36 7.92 1.78
C ASP A 25 17.23 6.72 0.84
N ASN A 26 16.05 6.50 0.27
CA ASN A 26 15.74 5.33 -0.55
C ASN A 26 15.17 5.74 -1.92
N LYS A 27 15.22 4.83 -2.89
CA LYS A 27 14.63 5.01 -4.21
C LYS A 27 13.66 3.88 -4.46
N ILE A 28 12.49 4.22 -5.00
CA ILE A 28 11.55 3.26 -5.56
C ILE A 28 12.01 2.99 -7.00
N LYS A 29 12.19 1.72 -7.33
CA LYS A 29 12.62 1.20 -8.63
C LYS A 29 11.47 0.46 -9.28
N SER A 30 11.19 -0.74 -8.80
CA SER A 30 10.18 -1.66 -9.34
C SER A 30 9.15 -2.07 -8.29
N GLU A 31 9.32 -1.65 -7.04
CA GLU A 31 8.50 -2.02 -5.90
C GLU A 31 7.11 -1.38 -6.00
N ILE A 32 6.06 -2.19 -5.93
CA ILE A 32 4.68 -1.72 -5.98
C ILE A 32 4.36 -0.91 -4.72
N CYS A 33 3.84 0.29 -4.89
CA CYS A 33 3.54 1.19 -3.80
C CYS A 33 2.04 1.13 -3.47
N PHE A 34 1.70 0.59 -2.31
CA PHE A 34 0.33 0.54 -1.80
C PHE A 34 0.08 1.78 -0.95
N CYS A 35 -0.92 2.57 -1.30
CA CYS A 35 -1.25 3.81 -0.60
C CYS A 35 -2.58 3.66 0.13
N ILE A 36 -2.63 4.10 1.38
CA ILE A 36 -3.88 4.16 2.16
C ILE A 36 -4.93 5.09 1.53
N GLY A 37 -4.55 5.99 0.63
CA GLY A 37 -5.52 6.86 -0.04
C GLY A 37 -4.86 7.82 -1.02
N GLU A 38 -5.70 8.58 -1.71
CA GLU A 38 -5.29 9.45 -2.83
C GLU A 38 -4.23 10.48 -2.45
N THR A 39 -4.33 11.11 -1.29
CA THR A 39 -3.34 12.11 -0.84
C THR A 39 -1.94 11.51 -0.72
N THR A 40 -1.84 10.25 -0.27
CA THR A 40 -0.57 9.53 -0.18
C THR A 40 -0.07 9.13 -1.57
N ALA A 41 -0.98 8.70 -2.46
CA ALA A 41 -0.65 8.38 -3.84
C ALA A 41 -0.16 9.63 -4.62
N GLU A 42 -0.75 10.80 -4.40
CA GLU A 42 -0.33 12.06 -4.99
C GLU A 42 1.12 12.42 -4.63
N ALA A 43 1.56 12.16 -3.40
CA ALA A 43 2.95 12.36 -2.99
C ALA A 43 3.93 11.54 -3.84
N LEU A 44 3.56 10.32 -4.25
CA LEU A 44 4.33 9.47 -5.16
C LEU A 44 4.21 9.92 -6.63
N LYS A 45 2.99 10.25 -7.09
CA LYS A 45 2.71 10.76 -8.45
C LYS A 45 3.53 12.02 -8.73
N ASN A 46 3.65 12.92 -7.75
CA ASN A 46 4.48 14.14 -7.80
C ASN A 46 5.98 13.85 -7.95
N LYS A 47 6.43 12.64 -7.58
CA LYS A 47 7.79 12.13 -7.77
C LYS A 47 7.93 11.27 -9.03
N LYS A 48 6.93 11.27 -9.92
CA LYS A 48 6.85 10.51 -11.17
C LYS A 48 6.87 8.98 -10.99
N ILE A 49 6.49 8.51 -9.80
CA ILE A 49 6.31 7.09 -9.50
C ILE A 49 4.93 6.69 -10.01
N LYS A 50 4.83 5.53 -10.67
CA LYS A 50 3.63 5.10 -11.40
C LYS A 50 3.06 3.76 -10.96
N ASN A 51 3.89 2.92 -10.35
CA ASN A 51 3.52 1.62 -9.82
C ASN A 51 2.84 1.78 -8.46
N ILE A 52 1.61 2.31 -8.49
CA ILE A 52 0.83 2.68 -7.32
C ILE A 52 -0.50 1.92 -7.34
N VAL A 53 -0.84 1.32 -6.21
CA VAL A 53 -2.16 0.76 -5.89
C VAL A 53 -2.73 1.57 -4.73
N ILE A 54 -4.02 1.90 -4.77
CA ILE A 54 -4.67 2.74 -3.76
C ILE A 54 -5.77 1.90 -3.13
N ALA A 55 -5.78 1.82 -1.80
CA ALA A 55 -6.83 1.14 -1.06
C ALA A 55 -8.20 1.78 -1.28
N GLU A 56 -9.23 0.95 -1.34
CA GLU A 56 -10.62 1.39 -1.50
C GLU A 56 -11.05 2.34 -0.37
N THR A 57 -10.75 1.98 0.89
CA THR A 57 -10.92 2.86 2.04
C THR A 57 -9.60 3.10 2.79
N PRO A 58 -9.45 4.24 3.50
CA PRO A 58 -8.21 4.60 4.17
C PRO A 58 -8.06 3.88 5.52
N THR A 59 -8.08 2.56 5.50
CA THR A 59 -7.85 1.68 6.64
C THR A 59 -6.62 0.82 6.44
N VAL A 60 -6.04 0.31 7.53
CA VAL A 60 -4.92 -0.62 7.44
C VAL A 60 -5.35 -1.93 6.81
N ASP A 61 -6.56 -2.41 7.14
CA ASP A 61 -7.11 -3.66 6.63
C ASP A 61 -7.29 -3.62 5.11
N ASP A 62 -7.80 -2.51 4.56
CA ASP A 62 -7.96 -2.38 3.11
C ASP A 62 -6.62 -2.30 2.38
N VAL A 63 -5.61 -1.62 2.95
CA VAL A 63 -4.26 -1.63 2.37
C VAL A 63 -3.70 -3.06 2.32
N ILE A 64 -3.94 -3.87 3.36
CA ILE A 64 -3.53 -5.28 3.38
C ILE A 64 -4.33 -6.09 2.35
N ALA A 65 -5.64 -5.85 2.24
CA ALA A 65 -6.50 -6.51 1.25
C ALA A 65 -6.00 -6.24 -0.18
N GLU A 66 -5.64 -5.00 -0.51
CA GLU A 66 -5.04 -4.65 -1.81
C GLU A 66 -3.73 -5.39 -2.09
N VAL A 67 -2.87 -5.56 -1.08
CA VAL A 67 -1.63 -6.32 -1.23
C VAL A 67 -1.93 -7.77 -1.56
N ILE A 68 -2.87 -8.38 -0.84
CA ILE A 68 -3.28 -9.77 -1.06
C ILE A 68 -3.86 -9.92 -2.47
N GLU A 69 -4.81 -9.07 -2.86
CA GLU A 69 -5.43 -9.13 -4.19
C GLU A 69 -4.40 -8.91 -5.31
N TYR A 70 -3.43 -8.02 -5.12
CA TYR A 70 -2.41 -7.74 -6.13
C TYR A 70 -1.45 -8.93 -6.36
N TYR A 71 -1.00 -9.61 -5.29
CA TYR A 71 -0.01 -10.70 -5.40
C TYR A 71 -0.62 -12.10 -5.47
N MET A 72 -1.83 -12.26 -4.97
CA MET A 72 -2.59 -13.50 -4.97
C MET A 72 -3.98 -13.25 -5.57
N PRO A 73 -4.07 -12.78 -6.83
CA PRO A 73 -5.35 -12.51 -7.46
C PRO A 73 -6.17 -13.80 -7.43
N SER A 74 -7.32 -13.72 -6.76
CA SER A 74 -8.19 -14.87 -6.64
C SER A 74 -8.68 -15.25 -8.04
N ASN A 75 -8.50 -16.52 -8.43
CA ASN A 75 -9.27 -17.10 -9.52
C ASN A 75 -10.75 -16.79 -9.20
N PRO A 76 -11.63 -16.41 -10.16
CA PRO A 76 -12.88 -15.65 -9.90
C PRO A 76 -14.00 -16.36 -9.11
N GLN A 77 -13.69 -17.25 -8.17
CA GLN A 77 -14.62 -17.84 -7.21
C GLN A 77 -14.00 -17.95 -5.80
N SER A 78 -14.12 -16.89 -5.02
CA SER A 78 -14.40 -16.84 -3.57
C SER A 78 -13.90 -15.48 -3.06
N GLY A 79 -14.72 -14.45 -2.85
CA GLY A 79 -15.95 -14.49 -2.08
C GLY A 79 -15.63 -14.30 -0.59
N ASN A 80 -15.50 -13.02 -0.20
CA ASN A 80 -15.65 -12.47 1.16
C ASN A 80 -14.48 -12.64 2.14
N TYR A 81 -13.59 -11.65 2.16
CA TYR A 81 -13.01 -11.20 3.43
C TYR A 81 -14.10 -10.38 4.14
N ASP A 82 -14.81 -11.00 5.08
CA ASP A 82 -15.80 -10.32 5.91
C ASP A 82 -15.11 -9.61 7.07
N GLY A 83 -14.79 -8.33 6.90
CA GLY A 83 -14.31 -7.44 7.96
C GLY A 83 -15.42 -6.98 8.92
N SER A 84 -16.59 -7.61 8.94
CA SER A 84 -17.70 -7.17 9.79
C SER A 84 -17.48 -7.51 11.26
N LYS A 85 -17.19 -6.42 11.98
CA LYS A 85 -17.58 -6.08 13.36
C LYS A 85 -16.63 -6.46 14.47
N ASN A 86 -15.91 -5.43 14.92
CA ASN A 86 -15.84 -5.14 16.35
C ASN A 86 -16.38 -3.72 16.62
N ASP A 87 -17.69 -3.56 16.44
CA ASP A 87 -18.46 -2.70 17.34
C ASP A 87 -18.67 -3.48 18.63
N LYS A 88 -17.75 -3.37 19.59
CA LYS A 88 -18.01 -3.67 21.00
C LYS A 88 -17.23 -2.70 21.90
N ASN A 89 -17.98 -1.69 22.34
CA ASN A 89 -18.06 -1.20 23.72
C ASN A 89 -16.76 -0.81 24.43
N GLU A 90 -16.53 0.50 24.61
CA GLU A 90 -16.75 1.20 25.89
C GLU A 90 -16.93 2.71 25.67
#